data_AF-A0A5N6N238-F1
#
_entry.id   AF-A0A5N6N238-F1
#
_cell.length_a   1.000
_cell.length_b   1.000
_cell.length_c   1.000
_cell.angle_alpha   90.00
_cell.angle_beta   90.00
_cell.angle_gamma   90.00
#
_symmetry.space_group_name_H-M   'P 1'
#
loop_
_entity.id
_entity.type
_entity.pdbx_description
1 polymer ?
#
loop_
_entity_poly.entity_id
_entity_poly.type
_entity_poly.pdbx_seq_one_letter_code
_entity_poly.pdbx_strand_id
1 'polypeptide(L)'
;MTRIRWPITRYENNVKSRLTMWKQKRITDIPVVKDFPEFFPEDISGLPLVRQVEFRIDLIPGAAPVAKAPYRLAPSEMQELSGQLQELLDKGFI
;
A
#
# COMPACT_ATOMS: atom_id res chain seq x y z
N MET A 1 -12.33 -26.60 44.08
CA MET A 1 -12.24 -25.50 43.10
C MET A 1 -11.10 -25.78 42.14
N THR A 2 -11.38 -26.37 40.99
CA THR A 2 -10.36 -26.75 39.99
C THR A 2 -10.00 -25.55 39.13
N ARG A 3 -8.77 -25.06 39.28
CA ARG A 3 -8.19 -23.99 38.47
C ARG A 3 -7.83 -24.58 37.11
N ILE A 4 -8.64 -24.28 36.08
CA ILE A 4 -8.39 -24.70 34.70
C ILE A 4 -7.10 -24.01 34.23
N ARG A 5 -6.00 -24.76 34.23
CA ARG A 5 -4.70 -24.33 33.67
C ARG A 5 -4.74 -24.59 32.17
N TRP A 6 -5.13 -23.58 31.40
CA TRP A 6 -4.91 -23.61 29.96
C TRP A 6 -3.40 -23.58 29.68
N PRO A 7 -2.86 -24.44 28.80
CA PRO A 7 -1.46 -24.33 28.38
C PRO A 7 -1.31 -23.07 27.53
N ILE A 8 -0.64 -22.05 28.08
CA ILE A 8 -0.31 -20.77 27.44
C ILE A 8 0.32 -20.99 26.04
N THR A 9 1.06 -22.09 25.90
CA THR A 9 1.72 -22.51 24.65
C THR A 9 0.77 -22.80 23.50
N ARG A 10 -0.50 -23.16 23.74
CA ARG A 10 -1.48 -23.43 22.65
C ARG A 10 -1.88 -22.14 21.93
N TYR A 11 -2.00 -21.04 22.65
CA TYR A 11 -2.33 -19.73 22.09
C TYR A 11 -1.15 -19.15 21.32
N GLU A 12 0.05 -19.19 21.89
CA GLU A 12 1.26 -18.73 21.22
C GLU A 12 1.53 -19.52 19.93
N ASN A 13 1.36 -20.84 19.95
CA ASN A 13 1.48 -21.67 18.75
C ASN A 13 0.40 -21.34 17.71
N ASN A 14 -0.85 -21.06 18.11
CA ASN A 14 -1.90 -20.66 17.18
C ASN A 14 -1.61 -19.30 16.54
N VAL A 15 -1.15 -18.33 17.33
CA VAL A 15 -0.78 -17.00 16.84
C VAL A 15 0.43 -17.09 15.91
N LYS A 16 1.46 -17.87 16.28
CA LYS A 16 2.65 -18.09 15.46
C LYS A 16 2.33 -18.80 14.14
N SER A 17 1.51 -19.86 14.19
CA SER A 17 1.03 -20.56 12.98
C SER A 17 0.15 -19.71 12.08
N ARG A 18 -0.65 -18.81 12.67
CA ARG A 18 -1.42 -17.82 11.89
C ARG A 18 -0.47 -16.80 11.27
N LEU A 19 0.48 -16.24 12.02
CA LEU A 19 1.46 -15.28 11.51
C LEU A 19 2.30 -15.88 10.37
N THR A 20 2.75 -17.13 10.49
CA THR A 20 3.46 -17.83 9.40
C THR A 20 2.54 -18.06 8.21
N MET A 21 1.28 -18.44 8.42
CA MET A 21 0.28 -18.58 7.34
C MET A 21 0.05 -17.27 6.57
N TRP A 22 -0.07 -16.12 7.23
CA TRP A 22 -0.21 -14.82 6.54
C TRP A 22 1.07 -14.39 5.82
N LYS A 23 2.24 -14.76 6.36
CA LYS A 23 3.53 -14.51 5.72
C LYS A 23 3.78 -15.41 4.49
N GLN A 24 3.06 -16.53 4.38
CA GLN A 24 3.25 -17.53 3.31
C GLN A 24 2.30 -17.38 2.12
N LYS A 25 1.15 -16.71 2.27
CA LYS A 25 0.19 -16.56 1.17
C LYS A 25 0.70 -15.50 0.20
N ARG A 26 1.01 -15.91 -1.04
CA ARG A 26 1.31 -14.96 -2.10
C ARG A 26 0.01 -14.32 -2.56
N ILE A 27 0.06 -13.05 -2.96
CA ILE A 27 -1.11 -12.32 -3.49
C ILE A 27 -1.69 -13.06 -4.71
N THR A 28 -0.84 -13.73 -5.48
CA THR A 28 -1.21 -14.61 -6.59
C THR A 28 -2.08 -15.80 -6.20
N ASP A 29 -2.17 -16.17 -4.92
CA ASP A 29 -2.96 -17.32 -4.45
C ASP A 29 -4.43 -16.93 -4.15
N ILE A 30 -4.75 -15.64 -4.22
CA ILE A 30 -6.10 -15.12 -4.02
C ILE A 30 -6.90 -15.36 -5.33
N PRO A 31 -8.05 -16.08 -5.29
CA PRO A 31 -8.82 -16.41 -6.49
C PRO A 31 -9.15 -15.20 -7.37
N VAL A 32 -9.58 -14.09 -6.75
CA VAL A 32 -9.89 -12.85 -7.50
C VAL A 32 -8.69 -12.25 -8.23
N VAL A 33 -7.46 -12.43 -7.71
CA VAL A 33 -6.25 -11.93 -8.39
C VAL A 33 -5.89 -12.85 -9.57
N LYS A 34 -6.12 -14.16 -9.44
CA LYS A 34 -5.91 -15.14 -10.53
C LYS A 34 -6.90 -14.95 -11.67
N ASP A 35 -8.16 -14.61 -11.35
CA ASP A 35 -9.22 -14.42 -12.33
C ASP A 35 -9.05 -13.12 -13.13
N PHE A 36 -8.29 -12.16 -12.59
CA PHE A 36 -8.12 -10.81 -13.13
C PHE A 36 -6.65 -10.35 -13.19
N PRO A 37 -5.75 -11.09 -13.87
CA PRO A 37 -4.32 -10.78 -13.91
C PRO A 37 -4.02 -9.43 -14.58
N GLU A 38 -4.91 -8.97 -15.45
CA GLU A 38 -4.82 -7.67 -16.14
C GLU A 38 -5.08 -6.46 -15.23
N PHE A 39 -5.83 -6.64 -14.14
CA PHE A 39 -6.15 -5.58 -13.17
C PHE A 39 -5.16 -5.53 -12.00
N PHE A 40 -4.37 -6.58 -11.81
CA PHE A 40 -3.37 -6.70 -10.76
C PHE A 40 -1.97 -7.02 -11.34
N PRO A 41 -1.45 -6.20 -12.27
CA PRO A 41 -0.11 -6.42 -12.79
C PRO A 41 0.94 -6.23 -11.68
N GLU A 42 2.04 -6.96 -11.79
CA GLU A 42 3.16 -6.91 -10.83
C GLU A 42 3.85 -5.53 -10.83
N ASP A 43 3.76 -4.80 -11.94
CA ASP A 43 4.20 -3.42 -12.09
C ASP A 43 3.13 -2.58 -12.82
N ILE A 44 2.96 -1.32 -12.43
CA ILE A 44 1.98 -0.41 -13.02
C ILE A 44 2.64 0.27 -14.23
N SER A 45 2.16 -0.02 -15.44
CA SER A 45 2.77 0.40 -16.73
C SER A 45 2.60 1.90 -17.09
N GLY A 46 2.67 2.79 -16.10
CA GLY A 46 2.52 4.24 -16.25
C GLY A 46 1.07 4.72 -16.11
N LEU A 47 0.88 6.04 -16.18
CA LEU A 47 -0.47 6.61 -16.23
C LEU A 47 -1.18 6.18 -17.50
N PRO A 48 -2.51 5.93 -17.46
CA PRO A 48 -3.27 5.81 -18.70
C PRO A 48 -3.15 7.12 -19.47
N LEU A 49 -2.32 7.10 -20.51
CA LEU A 49 -1.90 8.26 -21.33
C LEU A 49 -3.10 9.06 -21.86
N VAL A 50 -4.24 8.39 -21.99
CA VAL A 50 -5.51 8.97 -22.42
C VAL A 50 -6.63 8.42 -21.54
N ARG A 51 -7.00 9.17 -20.51
CA ARG A 51 -8.29 8.94 -19.85
C ARG A 51 -9.37 9.53 -20.77
N GLN A 52 -10.46 8.81 -21.00
CA GLN A 52 -11.59 9.31 -21.80
C GLN A 52 -12.23 10.58 -21.20
N VAL A 53 -11.93 10.87 -19.93
CA VAL A 53 -12.40 12.03 -19.18
C VAL A 53 -11.19 12.84 -18.70
N GLU A 54 -11.19 14.13 -18.98
CA GLU A 54 -10.25 15.11 -18.41
C GLU A 54 -10.56 15.30 -16.92
N PHE A 55 -9.57 15.08 -16.06
CA PHE A 55 -9.73 15.30 -14.62
C PHE A 55 -9.60 16.80 -14.34
N ARG A 56 -10.74 17.46 -14.13
CA ARG A 56 -10.78 18.87 -13.73
C ARG A 56 -10.97 18.99 -12.23
N ILE A 57 -10.19 19.87 -11.62
CA ILE A 57 -10.35 20.25 -10.22
C ILE A 57 -11.02 21.62 -10.22
N ASP A 58 -12.35 21.62 -10.06
CA ASP A 58 -13.12 22.86 -9.95
C ASP A 58 -12.93 23.43 -8.54
N LEU A 59 -12.45 24.67 -8.47
CA LEU A 59 -12.35 25.40 -7.21
C LEU A 59 -13.66 26.11 -6.92
N ILE A 60 -14.10 26.05 -5.67
CA ILE A 60 -15.20 26.91 -5.20
C ILE A 60 -14.72 28.37 -5.33
N PRO A 61 -15.53 29.29 -5.88
CA PRO A 61 -15.15 30.70 -5.97
C PRO A 61 -14.69 31.26 -4.62
N GLY A 62 -13.47 31.82 -4.59
CA GLY A 62 -12.84 32.33 -3.37
C GLY A 62 -11.93 31.33 -2.64
N ALA A 63 -11.80 30.09 -3.11
CA ALA A 63 -10.81 29.15 -2.60
C ALA A 63 -9.39 29.60 -2.93
N ALA A 64 -8.55 29.77 -1.91
CA ALA A 64 -7.14 30.09 -2.05
C ALA A 64 -6.29 28.80 -2.09
N PRO A 65 -5.19 28.77 -2.85
CA PRO A 65 -4.23 27.66 -2.79
C PRO A 65 -3.69 27.47 -1.37
N VAL A 66 -3.57 26.21 -0.94
CA VAL A 66 -2.99 25.87 0.36
C VAL A 66 -1.50 25.65 0.21
N ALA A 67 -0.70 26.51 0.85
CA ALA A 67 0.73 26.31 1.01
C ALA A 67 1.03 25.91 2.46
N LYS A 68 1.65 24.75 2.66
CA LYS A 68 2.13 24.28 3.97
C LYS A 68 3.59 23.89 3.86
N ALA A 69 4.36 24.15 4.92
CA ALA A 69 5.73 23.69 5.00
C ALA A 69 5.78 22.16 5.00
N PRO A 70 6.78 21.53 4.35
CA PRO A 70 7.00 20.09 4.46
C PRO A 70 7.24 19.67 5.90
N TYR A 71 6.80 18.45 6.23
CA TYR A 71 7.12 17.84 7.53
C TYR A 71 8.62 17.53 7.63
N ARG A 72 9.15 17.58 8.84
CA ARG A 72 10.52 17.14 9.11
C ARG A 72 10.56 15.62 9.09
N LEU A 73 11.44 15.07 8.26
CA LEU A 73 11.69 13.64 8.14
C LEU A 73 13.10 13.32 8.66
N ALA A 74 13.28 12.12 9.20
CA ALA A 74 14.61 11.60 9.49
C ALA A 74 15.39 11.34 8.19
N PRO A 75 16.74 11.30 8.24
CA PRO A 75 17.54 11.06 7.03
C PRO A 75 17.17 9.78 6.27
N SER A 76 16.82 8.70 6.97
CA SER A 76 16.39 7.43 6.37
C SER A 76 15.07 7.55 5.62
N GLU A 77 14.09 8.25 6.19
CA GLU A 77 12.78 8.49 5.58
C GLU A 77 12.91 9.39 4.35
N MET A 78 13.82 10.37 4.39
CA MET A 78 14.11 11.24 3.25
C MET A 78 14.74 10.47 2.08
N GLN A 79 15.65 9.53 2.36
CA GLN A 79 16.23 8.65 1.35
C GLN A 79 15.16 7.76 0.71
N GLU A 80 14.31 7.13 1.52
CA GLU A 80 13.21 6.31 1.03
C GLU A 80 12.25 7.12 0.14
N LEU A 81 11.82 8.29 0.62
CA LEU A 81 10.95 9.20 -0.14
C LEU A 81 11.58 9.61 -1.47
N SER A 82 12.88 9.92 -1.48
CA SER A 82 13.57 10.30 -2.72
C SER A 82 13.62 9.17 -3.74
N GLY A 83 13.80 7.92 -3.28
CA GLY A 83 13.76 6.74 -4.15
C GLY A 83 12.38 6.53 -4.77
N GLN A 84 11.32 6.67 -3.96
CA GLN A 84 9.94 6.57 -4.44
C GLN A 84 9.61 7.66 -5.46
N LEU A 85 10.04 8.91 -5.22
CA LEU A 85 9.83 10.00 -6.16
C LEU A 85 10.54 9.75 -7.49
N GLN A 86 11.77 9.22 -7.46
CA GLN A 86 12.49 8.87 -8.69
C GLN A 86 11.77 7.78 -9.48
N GLU A 87 11.29 6.73 -8.80
CA GLU A 87 10.50 5.67 -9.45
C GLU A 87 9.24 6.22 -10.12
N LEU A 88 8.54 7.15 -9.47
CA LEU A 88 7.34 7.78 -10.02
C LEU A 88 7.64 8.67 -11.22
N LEU A 89 8.75 9.41 -11.20
CA LEU A 89 9.22 10.22 -12.34
C LEU A 89 9.59 9.33 -13.53
N ASP A 90 10.35 8.26 -13.29
CA ASP A 90 10.80 7.32 -14.34
C ASP A 90 9.61 6.62 -15.01
N LYS A 91 8.52 6.38 -14.26
CA LYS A 91 7.26 5.82 -14.77
C LYS A 91 6.30 6.88 -15.35
N GLY A 92 6.63 8.16 -15.26
CA GLY A 92 5.82 9.26 -15.82
C GLY A 92 4.50 9.50 -15.08
N PHE A 93 4.45 9.21 -13.77
CA PHE A 93 3.28 9.51 -12.93
C PHE A 93 3.24 10.96 -12.44
N ILE A 94 4.40 11.60 -12.30
CA ILE A 94 4.58 12.97 -11.78
C ILE A 94 5.55 13.77 -12.64
#